data_AF-A0A550H1R6-F1
#
_entry.id   AF-A0A550H1R6-F1
#
_cell.length_a   1.000
_cell.length_b   1.000
_cell.length_c   1.000
_cell.angle_alpha   90.00
_cell.angle_beta   90.00
_cell.angle_gamma   90.00
#
_symmetry.space_group_name_H-M   'P 1'
#
loop_
_entity.id
_entity.type
_entity.pdbx_description
1 polymer ?
#
loop_
_entity_poly.entity_id
_entity_poly.type
_entity_poly.pdbx_seq_one_letter_code
_entity_poly.pdbx_strand_id
1 'polypeptide(L)'
;MATSIAVEIILIFSTMFIVVTIAAFWFTFAASKLKHKKELQEKKMNIIDKHFNDMLRIECPYCRTVYSANKDECPNCKANTKKILFPEIPTT
;
A
#
# COMPACT_ATOMS: atom_id res chain seq x y z
N MET A 1 -32.78 -15.86 -50.11
CA MET A 1 -32.96 -16.49 -48.78
C MET A 1 -31.62 -16.67 -48.05
N ALA A 2 -30.56 -17.21 -48.67
CA ALA A 2 -29.25 -17.39 -48.03
C ALA A 2 -28.54 -16.09 -47.60
N THR A 3 -28.73 -14.98 -48.33
CA THR A 3 -28.13 -13.68 -48.02
C THR A 3 -28.66 -13.07 -46.72
N SER A 4 -29.94 -13.28 -46.38
CA SER A 4 -30.54 -12.76 -45.14
C SER A 4 -29.96 -13.46 -43.91
N ILE A 5 -29.74 -14.77 -44.02
CA ILE A 5 -29.20 -15.61 -42.92
C ILE A 5 -27.74 -15.25 -42.64
N ALA A 6 -26.94 -15.03 -43.69
CA ALA A 6 -25.54 -14.62 -43.54
C ALA A 6 -25.41 -13.25 -42.84
N VAL A 7 -26.29 -12.30 -43.14
CA VAL A 7 -26.27 -10.96 -42.54
C VAL A 7 -26.64 -11.00 -41.05
N GLU A 8 -27.65 -11.80 -40.67
CA GLU A 8 -28.04 -11.96 -39.26
C GLU A 8 -26.93 -12.58 -38.41
N ILE A 9 -26.24 -13.59 -38.93
CA ILE A 9 -25.11 -14.22 -38.24
C ILE A 9 -24.00 -13.19 -37.97
N ILE A 10 -23.65 -12.38 -38.98
CA ILE A 10 -22.61 -11.35 -38.85
C ILE A 10 -23.01 -10.29 -37.80
N LEU A 11 -24.28 -9.89 -37.74
CA LEU A 11 -24.78 -8.95 -36.75
C LEU A 11 -24.67 -9.49 -35.32
N ILE A 12 -24.98 -10.77 -35.10
CA ILE A 12 -24.86 -11.41 -33.78
C ILE A 12 -23.39 -11.47 -33.33
N PHE A 13 -22.48 -11.87 -34.23
CA PHE A 13 -21.05 -11.90 -33.90
C PHE A 13 -20.49 -10.49 -33.63
N SER A 14 -20.90 -9.49 -34.40
CA SER A 14 -20.48 -8.10 -34.19
C SER A 14 -20.95 -7.57 -32.84
N THR A 15 -22.21 -7.83 -32.46
CA THR A 15 -22.76 -7.37 -31.18
C THR A 15 -22.09 -8.08 -30.00
N MET A 16 -21.88 -9.39 -30.07
CA MET A 16 -21.11 -10.12 -29.05
C MET A 16 -19.70 -9.58 -28.89
N PHE A 17 -19.00 -9.29 -29.99
CA PHE A 17 -17.64 -8.76 -29.95
C PHE A 17 -17.57 -7.39 -29.26
N ILE A 18 -18.54 -6.51 -29.50
CA ILE A 18 -18.63 -5.20 -28.84
C ILE A 18 -18.85 -5.37 -27.33
N VAL A 19 -19.75 -6.27 -26.92
CA VAL A 19 -20.01 -6.51 -25.49
C VAL A 19 -18.76 -7.05 -24.78
N VAL A 20 -18.07 -8.01 -25.40
CA VAL A 20 -16.84 -8.61 -24.85
C VAL A 20 -15.71 -7.59 -24.76
N THR A 21 -15.53 -6.75 -25.78
CA THR A 21 -14.48 -5.71 -25.77
C THR A 21 -14.75 -4.63 -24.72
N ILE A 22 -16.01 -4.21 -24.55
CA ILE A 22 -16.39 -3.31 -23.45
C ILE A 22 -16.07 -3.97 -22.10
N ALA A 23 -16.51 -5.21 -21.86
CA ALA A 23 -16.24 -5.90 -20.60
C ALA A 23 -14.72 -6.02 -20.32
N ALA A 24 -13.92 -6.40 -21.31
CA ALA A 24 -12.47 -6.47 -21.20
C ALA A 24 -11.84 -5.10 -20.90
N PHE A 25 -12.34 -4.03 -21.52
CA PHE A 25 -11.88 -2.67 -21.25
C PHE A 25 -12.20 -2.23 -19.81
N TRP A 26 -13.40 -2.54 -19.31
CA TRP A 26 -13.77 -2.28 -17.92
C TRP A 26 -12.90 -3.06 -16.92
N PHE A 27 -12.62 -4.33 -17.19
CA PHE A 27 -11.76 -5.16 -16.35
C PHE A 27 -10.31 -4.66 -16.32
N THR A 28 -9.73 -4.32 -17.48
CA THR A 28 -8.35 -3.80 -17.56
C THR A 28 -8.24 -2.42 -16.92
N PHE A 29 -9.24 -1.55 -17.09
CA PHE A 29 -9.29 -0.24 -16.45
C PHE A 29 -9.46 -0.34 -14.93
N ALA A 30 -10.31 -1.24 -14.44
CA ALA A 30 -10.48 -1.51 -13.02
C ALA A 30 -9.17 -2.06 -12.39
N ALA A 31 -8.51 -3.00 -13.07
CA ALA A 31 -7.23 -3.55 -12.62
C ALA A 31 -6.11 -2.48 -12.58
N SER A 32 -6.06 -1.58 -13.57
CA SER A 32 -5.10 -0.48 -13.62
C SER A 32 -5.30 0.52 -12.47
N LYS A 33 -6.54 0.93 -12.20
CA LYS A 33 -6.85 1.81 -11.04
C LYS A 33 -6.51 1.16 -9.70
N LEU A 34 -6.65 -0.16 -9.58
CA LEU A 34 -6.34 -0.88 -8.34
C LEU A 34 -4.83 -0.86 -8.04
N LYS A 35 -3.99 -1.10 -9.05
CA LYS A 35 -2.52 -1.06 -8.90
C LYS A 35 -2.04 0.34 -8.50
N HIS A 36 -2.53 1.36 -9.19
CA HIS A 36 -2.12 2.75 -8.93
C HIS A 36 -2.57 3.24 -7.54
N LYS A 37 -3.71 2.77 -7.02
CA LYS A 37 -4.15 3.07 -5.64
C LYS A 37 -3.27 2.38 -4.60
N LYS A 38 -2.90 1.11 -4.82
CA LYS A 38 -2.01 0.37 -3.89
C LYS A 38 -0.63 1.02 -3.79
N GLU A 39 -0.03 1.36 -4.92
CA GLU A 39 1.28 2.06 -4.94
C GLU A 39 1.22 3.42 -4.25
N LEU A 40 0.12 4.17 -4.43
CA LEU A 40 -0.06 5.45 -3.77
C LEU A 40 -0.23 5.30 -2.25
N GLN A 41 -0.93 4.26 -1.79
CA GLN A 41 -1.09 4.00 -0.36
C GLN A 41 0.19 3.52 0.30
N GLU A 42 0.96 2.66 -0.37
CA GLU A 42 2.26 2.18 0.12
C GLU A 42 3.26 3.34 0.28
N LYS A 43 3.33 4.25 -0.70
CA LYS A 43 4.16 5.46 -0.59
C LYS A 43 3.74 6.36 0.57
N LYS A 44 2.43 6.50 0.83
CA LYS A 44 1.95 7.29 1.97
C LYS A 44 2.30 6.65 3.31
N MET A 45 2.17 5.34 3.45
CA MET A 45 2.54 4.65 4.70
C MET A 45 4.05 4.77 4.99
N ASN A 46 4.89 4.65 3.96
CA ASN A 46 6.34 4.76 4.11
C ASN A 46 6.78 6.17 4.56
N ILE A 47 6.10 7.22 4.08
CA ILE A 47 6.34 8.60 4.53
C ILE A 47 5.89 8.79 5.99
N ILE A 48 4.72 8.26 6.36
CA ILE A 48 4.20 8.36 7.72
C ILE A 48 5.12 7.65 8.72
N ASP A 49 5.54 6.42 8.42
CA ASP A 49 6.44 5.65 9.28
C ASP A 49 7.76 6.38 9.53
N LYS A 50 8.37 6.93 8.47
CA LYS A 50 9.60 7.73 8.58
C LYS A 50 9.42 8.95 9.49
N HIS A 51 8.32 9.70 9.34
CA HIS A 51 8.04 10.86 10.17
C HIS A 51 7.69 10.49 11.63
N PHE A 52 7.03 9.36 11.85
CA PHE A 52 6.79 8.84 13.20
C PHE A 52 8.10 8.43 13.88
N ASN A 53 9.00 7.76 13.17
CA ASN A 53 10.29 7.34 13.73
C ASN A 53 11.21 8.52 14.07
N ASP A 54 11.13 9.61 13.31
CA ASP A 54 11.82 10.88 13.62
C ASP A 54 11.24 11.56 14.88
N MET A 55 9.94 11.44 15.11
CA MET A 55 9.26 12.06 16.26
C MET A 55 9.37 11.24 17.54
N LEU A 56 9.53 9.91 17.42
CA LEU A 56 9.73 9.02 18.56
C LEU A 56 11.11 9.23 19.17
N ARG A 57 11.11 9.74 20.40
CA ARG A 57 12.30 9.86 21.24
C ARG A 57 12.29 8.73 22.26
N ILE A 58 13.32 7.90 22.21
CA ILE A 58 13.54 6.76 23.10
C ILE A 58 14.48 7.21 24.22
N GLU A 59 14.17 6.83 25.44
CA GLU A 59 15.07 6.99 26.58
C GLU A 59 15.93 5.74 26.73
N CYS A 60 17.25 5.92 26.84
CA CYS A 60 18.15 4.78 27.08
C CYS A 60 17.97 4.25 28.53
N PRO A 61 17.72 2.93 28.73
CA PRO A 61 17.54 2.36 30.06
C PRO A 61 18.80 2.40 30.94
N TYR A 62 19.99 2.55 30.35
CA TYR A 62 21.26 2.52 31.08
C TYR A 62 21.76 3.89 31.50
N CYS A 63 21.62 4.90 30.64
CA CYS A 63 22.17 6.24 30.86
C CYS A 63 21.12 7.36 30.78
N ARG A 64 19.82 7.00 30.70
CA ARG A 64 18.66 7.90 30.65
C ARG A 64 18.74 9.02 29.62
N THR A 65 19.57 8.83 28.61
CA THR A 65 19.75 9.82 27.55
C THR A 65 18.62 9.66 26.57
N VAL A 66 17.93 10.76 26.26
CA VAL A 66 16.80 10.78 25.31
C VAL A 66 17.36 11.01 23.91
N TYR A 67 17.06 10.10 22.97
CA TYR A 67 17.55 10.18 21.59
C TYR A 67 16.50 9.65 20.61
N SER A 68 16.62 10.00 19.32
CA SER A 68 15.64 9.57 18.31
C SER A 68 15.72 8.07 18.06
N ALA A 69 14.56 7.44 17.85
CA ALA A 69 14.40 6.04 17.48
C ALA A 69 15.10 5.65 16.16
N ASN A 70 15.55 6.61 15.36
CA ASN A 70 16.35 6.39 14.16
C ASN A 70 17.81 5.95 14.44
N LYS A 71 18.28 5.95 15.69
CA LYS A 71 19.63 5.47 16.03
C LYS A 71 19.56 4.09 16.67
N ASP A 72 20.28 3.12 16.08
CA ASP A 72 20.37 1.74 16.60
C ASP A 72 21.07 1.64 17.96
N GLU A 73 21.90 2.63 18.29
CA GLU A 73 22.70 2.68 19.51
C GLU A 73 22.48 3.99 20.26
N CYS A 74 22.54 3.92 21.59
CA CYS A 74 22.50 5.11 22.42
C CYS A 74 23.74 5.99 22.17
N PRO A 75 23.59 7.29 21.87
CA PRO A 75 24.72 8.18 21.57
C PRO A 75 25.65 8.44 22.76
N ASN A 76 25.20 8.14 23.99
CA ASN A 76 25.97 8.42 25.20
C ASN A 76 26.69 7.17 25.72
N CYS A 77 26.00 6.03 25.83
CA CYS A 77 26.58 4.81 26.39
C CYS A 77 26.92 3.72 25.37
N LYS A 78 26.59 3.92 24.07
CA LYS A 78 26.75 2.92 22.99
C LYS A 78 26.10 1.56 23.26
N ALA A 79 25.14 1.50 24.20
CA ALA A 79 24.37 0.29 24.41
C ALA A 79 23.48 0.03 23.19
N ASN A 80 23.46 -1.23 22.74
CA ASN A 80 22.59 -1.70 21.66
C ASN A 80 21.17 -1.89 22.22
N THR A 81 20.39 -0.83 22.18
CA THR A 81 19.06 -0.74 22.81
C THR A 81 17.96 -1.18 21.84
N LYS A 82 18.16 -2.31 21.14
CA LYS A 82 17.13 -2.94 20.30
C LYS A 82 16.16 -3.82 21.10
N LYS A 83 15.75 -3.37 22.29
CA LYS A 83 14.58 -3.90 23.02
C LYS A 83 13.62 -2.75 23.24
N ILE A 84 12.63 -2.64 22.36
CA ILE A 84 11.50 -1.72 22.48
C ILE A 84 10.76 -2.11 23.77
N LEU A 85 10.97 -1.35 24.85
CA LEU A 85 10.08 -1.39 26.01
C LEU A 85 8.86 -0.55 25.62
N PHE A 86 7.76 -1.24 25.29
CA PHE A 86 6.46 -0.58 25.18
C PHE A 86 6.09 0.00 26.55
N PRO A 87 5.66 1.27 26.63
CA PRO A 87 5.17 1.84 27.90
C PRO A 87 3.93 1.06 28.33
N GLU A 88 3.93 0.58 29.58
CA GLU A 88 2.76 -0.04 30.19
C GLU A 88 1.64 1.00 30.29
N ILE A 89 0.49 0.69 29.68
CA ILE A 89 -0.70 1.53 29.71
C ILE A 89 -1.23 1.48 31.15
N PRO A 90 -1.38 2.61 31.86
CA PRO A 90 -1.91 2.59 33.21
C PRO A 90 -3.36 2.09 33.18
N THR A 91 -3.58 0.91 33.76
CA THR A 91 -4.92 0.41 34.09
C THR A 91 -5.40 1.14 35.34
N THR A 92 -6.27 2.12 35.16
CA THR A 92 -7.20 2.59 36.21
C THR A 92 -8.52 1.87 36.09
#